data_AF-Q2IIY0-F1
#
_entry.id   AF-Q2IIY0-F1
#
_cell.length_a   1.000
_cell.length_b   1.000
_cell.length_c   1.000
_cell.angle_alpha   90.00
_cell.angle_beta   90.00
_cell.angle_gamma   90.00
#
_symmetry.space_group_name_H-M   'P 1'
#
loop_
_entity.id
_entity.type
_entity.pdbx_description
1 polymer ?
#
loop_
_entity_poly.entity_id
_entity_poly.type
_entity_poly.pdbx_seq_one_letter_code
_entity_poly.pdbx_strand_id
1 'polypeptide(L)'
;MPVSAEQIARLRVAAATGVLPKDLGRWLVEFVTENAHRSERVRIRDDLLREAASRLSGSRWAKAKRLETEIAASLKGRTPSYDDGAAGLVAQALEVGPRTRLARRQLLRILR
;
A
#
# COMPACT_ATOMS: atom_id res chain seq x y z
N MET A 1 -0.17 16.29 -9.44
CA MET A 1 0.31 16.59 -10.81
C MET A 1 -0.88 16.79 -11.77
N PRO A 2 -0.77 17.59 -12.85
CA PRO A 2 -1.85 17.73 -13.82
C PRO A 2 -2.03 16.44 -14.65
N VAL A 3 -3.29 16.02 -14.87
CA VAL A 3 -3.63 14.91 -15.76
C VAL A 3 -3.42 15.35 -17.20
N SER A 4 -2.58 14.65 -17.96
CA SER A 4 -2.38 14.93 -19.38
C SER A 4 -3.39 14.19 -20.25
N ALA A 5 -3.70 14.73 -21.44
CA ALA A 5 -4.52 14.06 -22.45
C ALA A 5 -3.94 12.68 -22.84
N GLU A 6 -2.62 12.54 -22.79
CA GLU A 6 -1.91 11.28 -23.01
C GLU A 6 -2.27 10.23 -21.95
N GLN A 7 -2.26 10.59 -20.66
CA GLN A 7 -2.64 9.65 -19.58
C GLN A 7 -4.09 9.17 -19.74
N ILE A 8 -5.00 10.07 -20.15
CA ILE A 8 -6.40 9.72 -20.43
C ILE A 8 -6.51 8.76 -21.60
N ALA A 9 -5.76 9.00 -22.69
CA ALA A 9 -5.74 8.10 -23.85
C ALA A 9 -5.20 6.71 -23.47
N ARG A 10 -4.10 6.66 -22.70
CA ARG A 10 -3.50 5.41 -22.22
C ARG A 10 -4.46 4.62 -21.33
N LEU A 11 -5.20 5.29 -20.43
CA LEU A 11 -6.23 4.64 -19.60
C LEU A 11 -7.40 4.11 -20.43
N ARG A 12 -7.85 4.83 -21.46
CA ARG A 12 -8.91 4.37 -22.37
C ARG A 12 -8.48 3.11 -23.13
N VAL A 13 -7.25 3.08 -23.63
CA VAL A 13 -6.70 1.89 -24.29
C VAL A 13 -6.60 0.73 -23.29
N ALA A 14 -6.09 0.96 -22.08
CA ALA A 14 -6.01 -0.07 -21.05
C ALA A 14 -7.38 -0.64 -20.67
N ALA A 15 -8.41 0.20 -20.58
CA ALA A 15 -9.78 -0.22 -20.32
C ALA A 15 -10.37 -1.04 -21.48
N ALA A 16 -10.08 -0.67 -22.73
CA ALA A 16 -10.56 -1.39 -23.90
C ALA A 16 -9.85 -2.74 -24.12
N THR A 17 -8.56 -2.83 -23.77
CA THR A 17 -7.75 -4.04 -24.00
C THR A 17 -7.68 -4.95 -22.78
N GLY A 18 -8.08 -4.47 -21.61
CA GLY A 18 -7.89 -5.17 -20.33
C GLY A 18 -6.45 -5.23 -19.85
N VAL A 19 -5.52 -4.53 -20.51
CA VAL A 19 -4.09 -4.52 -20.18
C VAL A 19 -3.70 -3.18 -19.59
N LEU A 20 -3.38 -3.16 -18.29
CA LEU A 20 -2.88 -1.98 -17.59
C LEU A 20 -1.34 -2.01 -17.53
N PRO A 21 -0.62 -1.11 -18.26
CA PRO A 21 0.83 -0.99 -18.13
C PRO A 21 1.25 -0.69 -16.69
N LYS A 22 2.35 -1.29 -16.23
CA LYS A 22 2.81 -1.16 -14.83
C LYS A 22 3.09 0.29 -14.42
N ASP A 23 3.68 1.08 -15.30
CA ASP A 23 3.97 2.49 -15.08
C ASP A 23 2.69 3.33 -14.98
N LEU A 24 1.71 3.06 -15.86
CA LEU A 24 0.40 3.70 -15.84
C LEU A 24 -0.39 3.34 -14.57
N GLY A 25 -0.33 2.07 -14.16
CA GLY A 25 -0.93 1.61 -12.91
C GLY A 25 -0.32 2.28 -11.68
N ARG A 26 1.02 2.39 -11.62
CA ARG A 26 1.71 3.11 -10.55
C ARG A 26 1.29 4.58 -10.51
N TRP A 27 1.32 5.26 -11.66
CA TRP A 27 0.86 6.64 -11.75
C TRP A 27 -0.59 6.81 -11.28
N LEU A 28 -1.49 5.89 -11.66
CA LEU A 28 -2.89 5.96 -11.28
C LEU A 28 -3.07 5.79 -9.76
N VAL A 29 -2.35 4.85 -9.14
CA VAL A 29 -2.38 4.64 -7.69
C VAL A 29 -1.85 5.87 -6.94
N GLU A 30 -0.74 6.44 -7.39
CA GLU A 30 -0.18 7.69 -6.84
C GLU A 30 -1.20 8.83 -6.98
N PHE A 31 -1.77 9.02 -8.17
CA PHE A 31 -2.76 10.05 -8.44
C PHE A 31 -4.00 9.91 -7.54
N VAL A 32 -4.57 8.71 -7.43
CA VAL A 32 -5.74 8.47 -6.58
C VAL A 32 -5.39 8.70 -5.10
N THR A 33 -4.22 8.25 -4.66
CA THR A 33 -3.77 8.43 -3.27
C THR A 33 -3.59 9.91 -2.93
N GLU A 34 -2.93 10.69 -3.80
CA GLU A 34 -2.72 12.13 -3.61
C GLU A 34 -4.05 12.89 -3.48
N ASN A 35 -5.06 12.50 -4.27
CA ASN A 35 -6.36 13.18 -4.31
C ASN A 35 -7.39 12.62 -3.31
N ALA A 36 -7.15 11.45 -2.72
CA ALA A 36 -8.04 10.87 -1.71
C ALA A 36 -8.09 11.72 -0.41
N HIS A 37 -9.20 11.66 0.30
CA HIS A 37 -9.27 12.27 1.63
C HIS A 37 -8.32 11.56 2.60
N ARG A 38 -7.78 12.30 3.58
CA ARG A 38 -6.87 11.75 4.59
C ARG A 38 -7.45 10.53 5.32
N SER A 39 -8.74 10.58 5.67
CA SER A 39 -9.44 9.48 6.35
C SER A 39 -9.51 8.22 5.50
N GLU A 40 -9.66 8.35 4.19
CA GLU A 40 -9.73 7.25 3.24
C GLU A 40 -8.37 6.60 3.03
N ARG A 41 -7.30 7.39 2.87
CA ARG A 41 -5.93 6.86 2.85
C ARG A 41 -5.60 6.06 4.11
N VAL A 42 -6.00 6.56 5.28
CA VAL A 42 -5.80 5.85 6.55
C VAL A 42 -6.54 4.52 6.57
N ARG A 43 -7.79 4.49 6.09
CA ARG A 43 -8.59 3.26 6.00
C ARG A 43 -7.94 2.22 5.08
N ILE A 44 -7.60 2.61 3.86
CA ILE A 44 -6.97 1.73 2.86
C ILE A 44 -5.64 1.18 3.40
N ARG A 45 -4.80 2.03 4.00
CA ARG A 45 -3.56 1.59 4.64
C ARG A 45 -3.84 0.54 5.72
N ASP A 46 -4.80 0.80 6.61
CA ASP A 46 -5.11 -0.11 7.72
C ASP A 46 -5.67 -1.45 7.20
N ASP A 47 -6.46 -1.44 6.13
CA ASP A 47 -6.95 -2.65 5.45
C ASP A 47 -5.81 -3.47 4.86
N LEU A 48 -4.87 -2.84 4.14
CA LEU A 48 -3.68 -3.50 3.61
C LEU A 48 -2.81 -4.11 4.72
N LEU A 49 -2.70 -3.45 5.89
CA LEU A 49 -1.97 -3.99 7.04
C LEU A 49 -2.69 -5.17 7.72
N ARG A 50 -4.03 -5.18 7.73
CA ARG A 50 -4.82 -6.35 8.19
C ARG A 50 -4.64 -7.53 7.25
N GLU A 51 -4.70 -7.28 5.95
CA GLU A 51 -4.43 -8.28 4.91
C GLU A 51 -3.00 -8.84 5.06
N ALA A 52 -2.01 -7.98 5.29
CA ALA A 52 -0.63 -8.41 5.51
C ALA A 52 -0.53 -9.31 6.76
N ALA A 53 -1.24 -8.96 7.83
CA ALA A 53 -1.29 -9.77 9.04
C ALA A 53 -2.00 -11.11 8.86
N SER A 54 -3.00 -11.20 7.97
CA SER A 54 -3.73 -12.45 7.70
C SER A 54 -2.79 -13.49 7.07
N ARG A 55 -1.83 -13.04 6.25
CA ARG A 55 -0.80 -13.87 5.62
C ARG A 55 0.33 -14.30 6.57
N LEU A 56 0.37 -13.76 7.78
CA LEU A 56 1.35 -14.12 8.81
C LEU A 56 0.77 -15.10 9.83
N SER A 57 1.58 -16.09 10.23
CA SER A 57 1.24 -17.03 11.31
C SER A 57 1.48 -16.43 12.71
N GLY A 58 0.82 -17.00 13.73
CA GLY A 58 1.07 -16.71 15.14
C GLY A 58 0.07 -15.76 15.81
N SER A 59 0.35 -15.43 17.07
CA SER A 59 -0.52 -14.57 17.88
C SER A 59 -0.60 -13.14 17.34
N ARG A 60 -1.64 -12.39 17.74
CA ARG A 60 -1.80 -10.98 17.37
C ARG A 60 -0.55 -10.14 17.68
N TRP A 61 0.12 -10.43 18.80
CA TRP A 61 1.37 -9.77 19.18
C TRP A 61 2.54 -10.15 18.25
N ALA A 62 2.66 -11.43 17.89
CA ALA A 62 3.68 -11.90 16.95
C ALA A 62 3.49 -11.28 15.56
N LYS A 63 2.24 -11.21 15.06
CA LYS A 63 1.89 -10.53 13.81
C LYS A 63 2.27 -9.05 13.84
N ALA A 64 1.90 -8.33 14.90
CA ALA A 64 2.24 -6.90 15.05
C ALA A 64 3.76 -6.66 15.08
N LYS A 65 4.54 -7.52 15.75
CA LYS A 65 6.01 -7.42 15.79
C LYS A 65 6.65 -7.65 14.42
N ARG A 66 6.13 -8.62 13.65
CA ARG A 66 6.60 -8.89 12.28
C ARG A 66 6.30 -7.70 11.36
N LEU A 67 5.06 -7.19 11.37
CA LEU A 67 4.70 -6.01 10.57
C LEU A 67 5.53 -4.77 10.92
N GLU A 68 5.81 -4.52 12.20
CA GLU A 68 6.69 -3.41 12.62
C GLU A 68 8.11 -3.55 12.03
N THR A 69 8.60 -4.79 11.93
CA THR A 69 9.92 -5.09 11.34
C THR A 69 9.92 -4.87 9.84
N GLU A 70 8.88 -5.34 9.14
CA GLU A 70 8.72 -5.12 7.69
C GLU A 70 8.62 -3.63 7.36
N ILE A 71 7.79 -2.87 8.09
CA ILE A 71 7.67 -1.42 7.93
C ILE A 71 9.03 -0.74 8.11
N ALA A 72 9.76 -1.10 9.16
CA ALA A 72 11.09 -0.54 9.41
C ALA A 72 12.10 -0.90 8.29
N ALA A 73 11.99 -2.09 7.70
CA ALA A 73 12.83 -2.53 6.60
C ALA A 73 12.51 -1.77 5.30
N SER A 74 11.23 -1.59 4.95
CA SER A 74 10.79 -0.82 3.78
C SER A 74 11.19 0.65 3.87
N LEU A 75 11.05 1.27 5.07
CA LEU A 75 11.46 2.66 5.28
C LEU A 75 12.98 2.89 5.19
N LYS A 76 13.81 1.84 5.34
CA LYS A 76 15.27 1.91 5.18
C LYS A 76 15.75 1.81 3.72
N GLY A 77 14.84 1.92 2.76
CA GLY A 77 15.18 1.92 1.34
C GLY A 77 15.34 0.53 0.72
N ARG A 78 14.79 -0.52 1.35
CA ARG A 78 14.58 -1.78 0.61
C ARG A 78 13.56 -1.52 -0.48
N THR A 79 13.92 -1.86 -1.71
CA THR A 79 13.01 -1.79 -2.85
C THR A 79 11.75 -2.58 -2.51
N PRO A 80 10.56 -1.98 -2.59
CA PRO A 80 9.32 -2.72 -2.35
C PRO A 80 9.23 -3.88 -3.34
N SER A 81 9.23 -5.10 -2.82
CA SER A 81 8.84 -6.27 -3.59
C SER A 81 7.33 -6.18 -3.76
N TYR A 82 6.82 -5.96 -4.96
CA TYR A 82 5.38 -6.06 -5.25
C TYR A 82 5.00 -7.54 -5.42
N ASP A 83 5.28 -8.34 -4.39
CA ASP A 83 4.75 -9.69 -4.29
C ASP A 83 3.38 -9.68 -3.59
N ASP A 84 2.62 -10.75 -3.77
CA ASP A 84 1.37 -10.97 -3.02
C ASP A 84 1.66 -11.45 -1.58
N GLY A 85 2.89 -11.34 -1.10
CA GLY A 85 3.27 -11.65 0.26
C GLY A 85 2.88 -10.56 1.25
N ALA A 86 3.18 -10.79 2.53
CA ALA A 86 2.99 -9.79 3.57
C ALA A 86 3.88 -8.55 3.34
N ALA A 87 5.08 -8.73 2.77
CA ALA A 87 6.01 -7.65 2.48
C ALA A 87 5.49 -6.71 1.38
N GLY A 88 4.95 -7.25 0.28
CA GLY A 88 4.38 -6.42 -0.78
C GLY A 88 3.13 -5.64 -0.35
N LEU A 89 2.28 -6.21 0.52
CA LEU A 89 1.17 -5.46 1.09
C LEU A 89 1.62 -4.34 2.04
N VAL A 90 2.66 -4.58 2.83
CA VAL A 90 3.25 -3.54 3.68
C VAL A 90 3.81 -2.40 2.84
N ALA A 91 4.47 -2.72 1.72
CA ALA A 91 4.93 -1.72 0.77
C ALA A 91 3.77 -0.87 0.21
N GLN A 92 2.70 -1.52 -0.27
CA GLN A 92 1.50 -0.83 -0.76
C GLN A 92 0.85 0.05 0.33
N ALA A 93 0.80 -0.44 1.57
CA ALA A 93 0.28 0.34 2.69
C ALA A 93 1.10 1.63 2.93
N LEU A 94 2.41 1.56 2.77
CA LEU A 94 3.30 2.71 2.91
C LEU A 94 3.22 3.68 1.73
N GLU A 95 2.90 3.22 0.52
CA GLU A 95 2.61 4.12 -0.62
C GLU A 95 1.34 4.94 -0.37
N VAL A 96 0.30 4.30 0.18
CA VAL A 96 -0.97 4.98 0.52
C VAL A 96 -0.81 5.90 1.74
N GLY A 97 0.04 5.54 2.71
CA GLY A 97 0.21 6.26 3.97
C GLY A 97 1.66 6.55 4.39
N PRO A 98 2.47 7.24 3.55
CA PRO A 98 3.95 7.29 3.65
C PRO A 98 4.49 7.97 4.90
N ARG A 99 3.65 8.75 5.60
CA ARG A 99 4.07 9.59 6.74
C ARG A 99 3.96 8.91 8.10
N THR A 100 3.63 7.62 8.15
CA THR A 100 3.29 6.98 9.43
C THR A 100 4.27 5.87 9.78
N ARG A 101 5.28 6.21 10.60
CA ARG A 101 5.91 5.18 11.44
C ARG A 101 4.85 4.70 12.41
N LEU A 102 4.37 3.47 12.21
CA LEU A 102 3.38 2.86 13.08
C LEU A 102 4.08 2.16 14.24
N ALA A 103 3.83 2.62 15.45
CA ALA A 103 4.30 1.93 16.65
C ALA A 103 3.50 0.64 16.85
N ARG A 104 4.08 -0.38 17.48
CA ARG A 104 3.39 -1.65 17.79
C ARG A 104 2.00 -1.50 18.42
N ARG A 105 1.80 -0.52 19.30
CA ARG A 105 0.48 -0.25 19.91
C ARG A 105 -0.58 0.14 18.86
N GLN A 106 -0.19 0.88 17.83
CA GLN A 106 -1.08 1.25 16.73
C GLN A 106 -1.39 0.04 15.85
N LEU A 107 -0.39 -0.81 15.55
CA LEU A 107 -0.60 -2.06 14.83
C LEU A 107 -1.55 -2.99 15.57
N LEU A 108 -1.37 -3.17 16.89
CA LEU A 108 -2.29 -3.96 17.71
C LEU A 108 -3.73 -3.42 17.69
N ARG A 109 -3.92 -2.11 17.55
CA ARG A 109 -5.25 -1.50 17.41
C ARG A 109 -5.87 -1.76 16.03
N ILE A 110 -5.05 -1.80 14.98
CA ILE A 110 -5.48 -2.13 13.60
C ILE A 110 -5.91 -3.60 13.51
N LEU A 111 -5.22 -4.50 14.23
CA LEU A 111 -5.47 -5.94 14.22
C LEU A 111 -6.53 -6.43 15.25
N ARG A 112 -7.26 -5.50 15.87
CA ARG A 112 -8.43 -5.80 16.69
C ARG A 112 -9.67 -5.79 15.83
#